data_AF-A0A9X8VMI0-F1
#
_entry.id   AF-A0A9X8VMI0-F1
#
_cell.length_a   1.000
_cell.length_b   1.000
_cell.length_c   1.000
_cell.angle_alpha   90.00
_cell.angle_beta   90.00
_cell.angle_gamma   90.00
#
_symmetry.space_group_name_H-M   'P 1'
#
loop_
_entity.id
_entity.type
_entity.pdbx_description
1 polymer ?
#
loop_
_entity_poly.entity_id
_entity_poly.type
_entity_poly.pdbx_seq_one_letter_code
_entity_poly.pdbx_strand_id
1 'polypeptide(L)'
;MTKLRVGVVGLGSIAQKAYLPILGQAADWTLVGGFSPNQQKAQPLCDSYRMACFSRLDSLAEQCDAVFVHSSTASHFSVIGELLNRGVHVYVDKPLAETLEQGEQLLELAERRGKTLMVGFNRRF
;
A
#
# COMPACT_ATOMS: atom_id res chain seq x y z
N MET A 1 -15.58 -15.98 7.96
CA MET A 1 -15.29 -14.86 7.03
C MET A 1 -13.90 -15.07 6.48
N THR A 2 -13.68 -14.84 5.19
CA THR A 2 -12.33 -14.86 4.61
C THR A 2 -11.53 -13.66 5.11
N LYS A 3 -10.31 -13.87 5.59
CA LYS A 3 -9.43 -12.77 6.05
C LYS A 3 -9.06 -11.88 4.87
N LEU A 4 -8.97 -10.57 5.09
CA LEU A 4 -8.48 -9.63 4.10
C LEU A 4 -7.02 -9.91 3.74
N ARG A 5 -6.68 -9.80 2.46
CA ARG A 5 -5.31 -9.89 1.95
C ARG A 5 -4.72 -8.50 1.85
N VAL A 6 -3.65 -8.24 2.60
CA VAL A 6 -3.03 -6.92 2.71
C VAL A 6 -1.63 -6.95 2.09
N GLY A 7 -1.36 -6.00 1.20
CA GLY A 7 -0.04 -5.77 0.62
C GLY A 7 0.60 -4.47 1.09
N VAL A 8 1.92 -4.34 0.89
CA VAL A 8 2.66 -3.11 1.23
C VAL A 8 3.50 -2.65 0.03
N VAL A 9 3.33 -1.40 -0.39
CA VAL A 9 4.15 -0.75 -1.40
C VAL A 9 5.07 0.25 -0.73
N GLY A 10 6.37 0.16 -0.99
CA GLY A 10 7.37 0.95 -0.29
C GLY A 10 7.78 0.29 1.02
N LEU A 11 8.99 -0.25 1.04
CA LEU A 11 9.55 -0.99 2.17
C LEU A 11 10.65 -0.18 2.87
N GLY A 12 10.46 1.13 2.92
CA GLY A 12 11.39 2.10 3.51
C GLY A 12 11.33 2.14 5.04
N SER A 13 12.01 3.12 5.61
CA SER A 13 12.16 3.26 7.07
C SER A 13 10.82 3.43 7.81
N ILE A 14 9.86 4.17 7.23
CA ILE A 14 8.53 4.36 7.83
C ILE A 14 7.75 3.04 7.86
N ALA A 15 7.70 2.33 6.74
CA ALA A 15 7.08 1.01 6.68
C ALA A 15 7.68 0.07 7.73
N GLN A 16 9.00 -0.04 7.81
CA GLN A 16 9.71 -0.91 8.75
C GLN A 16 9.48 -0.55 10.23
N LYS A 17 9.47 0.74 10.57
CA LYS A 17 9.40 1.18 11.96
C LYS A 17 7.97 1.28 12.49
N ALA A 18 7.03 1.73 11.65
CA ALA A 18 5.70 2.12 12.10
C ALA A 18 4.60 1.14 11.66
N TYR A 19 4.72 0.51 10.48
CA TYR A 19 3.60 -0.21 9.86
C TYR A 19 3.80 -1.72 9.81
N LEU A 20 4.93 -2.23 9.34
CA LEU A 20 5.17 -3.67 9.26
C LEU A 20 5.07 -4.38 10.63
N PRO A 21 5.55 -3.82 11.76
CA PRO A 21 5.38 -4.45 13.07
C PRO A 21 3.91 -4.64 13.47
N ILE A 22 3.03 -3.70 13.12
CA ILE A 22 1.59 -3.77 13.44
C ILE A 22 0.83 -4.62 12.41
N LEU A 23 1.14 -4.46 11.11
CA LEU A 23 0.49 -5.19 10.03
C LEU A 23 0.79 -6.68 10.09
N GLY A 24 2.02 -7.06 10.46
CA GLY A 24 2.44 -8.44 10.58
C GLY A 24 1.90 -9.18 11.82
N GLN A 25 1.33 -8.47 12.80
CA GLN A 25 0.81 -9.06 14.05
C GLN A 25 -0.71 -9.17 14.09
N ALA A 26 -1.43 -8.52 13.16
CA ALA A 26 -2.89 -8.47 13.21
C ALA A 26 -3.54 -9.82 12.89
N ALA A 27 -4.60 -10.15 13.63
CA ALA A 27 -5.35 -11.39 13.45
C ALA A 27 -6.41 -11.30 12.33
N ASP A 28 -6.87 -10.09 12.00
CA ASP A 28 -8.04 -9.87 11.12
C ASP A 28 -7.70 -9.91 9.62
N TRP A 29 -6.42 -9.86 9.27
CA TRP A 29 -5.93 -9.92 7.89
C TRP A 29 -4.70 -10.81 7.74
N THR A 30 -4.30 -11.04 6.50
CA THR A 30 -3.07 -11.74 6.12
C THR A 30 -2.20 -10.78 5.34
N LEU A 31 -0.96 -10.57 5.79
CA LEU A 31 0.04 -9.82 5.06
C LEU A 31 0.61 -10.70 3.94
N VAL A 32 0.15 -10.49 2.71
CA VAL A 32 0.43 -11.40 1.57
C VAL A 32 1.71 -11.07 0.83
N GLY A 33 2.14 -9.81 0.84
CA GLY A 33 3.39 -9.44 0.18
C GLY A 33 3.73 -7.96 0.19
N GLY A 34 4.94 -7.70 -0.28
CA GLY A 34 5.50 -6.37 -0.41
C GLY A 34 6.07 -6.12 -1.81
N PHE A 35 6.06 -4.86 -2.23
CA PHE A 35 6.74 -4.38 -3.44
C PHE A 35 7.55 -3.13 -3.12
N SER A 36 8.80 -3.09 -3.61
CA SER A 36 9.61 -1.87 -3.65
C SER A 36 10.55 -1.92 -4.87
N PRO A 37 10.86 -0.78 -5.53
CA PRO A 37 11.74 -0.79 -6.70
C PRO A 37 13.12 -1.42 -6.44
N ASN A 38 13.67 -1.26 -5.24
CA ASN A 38 14.93 -1.88 -4.86
C ASN A 38 14.70 -3.30 -4.33
N GLN A 39 14.64 -4.27 -5.25
CA GLN A 39 14.36 -5.67 -4.94
C GLN A 39 15.42 -6.32 -4.04
N GLN A 40 16.70 -5.93 -4.17
CA GLN A 40 17.77 -6.43 -3.32
C GLN A 40 17.57 -6.06 -1.85
N LYS A 41 17.02 -4.87 -1.57
CA LYS A 41 16.67 -4.45 -0.20
C LYS A 41 15.30 -4.98 0.25
N ALA A 42 14.38 -5.18 -0.68
CA ALA A 42 13.03 -5.66 -0.39
C ALA A 42 13.00 -7.12 0.04
N GLN A 43 13.73 -7.99 -0.67
CA GLN A 43 13.66 -9.44 -0.47
C GLN A 43 13.94 -9.88 0.97
N PRO A 44 15.05 -9.48 1.63
CA PRO A 44 15.33 -9.93 3.00
C PRO A 44 14.27 -9.48 4.01
N LEU A 45 13.65 -8.32 3.77
CA LEU A 45 12.58 -7.82 4.63
C LEU A 45 11.30 -8.62 4.44
N CYS A 46 10.91 -8.89 3.19
CA CYS A 46 9.77 -9.76 2.89
C CYS A 46 9.94 -11.14 3.53
N ASP A 47 11.14 -11.72 3.45
CA ASP A 47 11.49 -13.00 4.07
C ASP A 47 11.33 -12.95 5.59
N SER A 48 11.80 -11.88 6.26
CA SER A 48 11.68 -11.72 7.72
C SER A 48 10.22 -11.65 8.19
N TYR A 49 9.32 -11.15 7.35
CA TYR A 49 7.87 -11.08 7.61
C TYR A 49 7.11 -12.30 7.04
N ARG A 50 7.81 -13.24 6.39
CA ARG A 50 7.24 -14.43 5.72
C ARG A 50 6.13 -14.07 4.72
N MET A 51 6.33 -12.98 3.99
CA MET A 51 5.43 -12.50 2.94
C MET A 51 6.13 -12.54 1.57
N ALA A 52 5.37 -12.61 0.48
CA ALA A 52 5.98 -12.66 -0.85
C ALA A 52 6.60 -11.31 -1.24
N CYS A 53 7.81 -11.34 -1.83
CA CYS A 53 8.40 -10.16 -2.46
C CYS A 53 7.99 -10.13 -3.93
N PHE A 54 7.14 -9.17 -4.30
CA PHE A 54 6.72 -9.00 -5.68
C PHE A 54 7.70 -8.10 -6.43
N SER A 55 8.00 -8.47 -7.68
CA SER A 55 8.87 -7.71 -8.58
C SER A 55 8.12 -6.60 -9.34
N ARG A 56 6.78 -6.64 -9.34
CA ARG A 56 5.92 -5.69 -10.04
C ARG A 56 4.71 -5.32 -9.17
N LEU A 57 4.25 -4.08 -9.31
CA LEU A 57 3.10 -3.55 -8.57
C LEU A 57 1.80 -4.28 -8.93
N ASP A 58 1.58 -4.58 -10.20
CA ASP A 58 0.39 -5.27 -10.67
C ASP A 58 0.24 -6.68 -10.11
N SER A 59 1.34 -7.44 -10.07
CA SER A 59 1.35 -8.79 -9.51
C SER A 59 1.04 -8.77 -8.00
N LEU A 60 1.49 -7.74 -7.27
CA LEU A 60 1.08 -7.55 -5.87
C LEU A 60 -0.42 -7.24 -5.78
N ALA A 61 -0.91 -6.31 -6.60
CA ALA A 61 -2.30 -5.86 -6.58
C ALA A 61 -3.29 -7.01 -6.82
N GLU A 62 -2.99 -7.93 -7.73
CA GLU A 62 -3.82 -9.11 -8.00
C GLU A 62 -3.98 -10.06 -6.80
N GLN A 63 -3.04 -10.00 -5.85
CA GLN A 63 -3.05 -10.82 -4.65
C GLN A 63 -3.65 -10.10 -3.43
N CYS A 64 -4.01 -8.82 -3.54
CA CYS A 64 -4.43 -7.98 -2.42
C CYS A 64 -5.89 -7.54 -2.52
N ASP A 65 -6.54 -7.42 -1.36
CA ASP A 65 -7.80 -6.69 -1.22
C ASP A 65 -7.53 -5.22 -0.84
N ALA A 66 -6.48 -4.99 -0.03
CA ALA A 66 -6.03 -3.65 0.35
C ALA A 66 -4.51 -3.53 0.30
N VAL A 67 -3.99 -2.33 0.03
CA VAL A 67 -2.55 -2.05 0.00
C VAL A 67 -2.23 -0.80 0.81
N PHE A 68 -1.18 -0.90 1.63
CA PHE A 68 -0.56 0.20 2.35
C PHE A 68 0.59 0.76 1.53
N VAL A 69 0.52 2.04 1.18
CA VAL A 69 1.48 2.75 0.33
C VAL A 69 2.34 3.67 1.21
N HIS A 70 3.61 3.31 1.35
CA HIS A 70 4.67 4.01 2.06
C HIS A 70 5.84 4.36 1.12
N SER A 71 5.54 4.58 -0.17
CA SER A 71 6.50 4.99 -1.19
C SER A 71 6.84 6.49 -1.08
N SER A 72 7.66 7.02 -2.00
CA SER A 72 7.88 8.48 -2.05
C SER A 72 6.60 9.20 -2.51
N THR A 73 6.41 10.43 -2.05
CA THR A 73 5.26 11.26 -2.44
C THR A 73 5.15 11.42 -3.97
N ALA A 74 6.30 11.58 -4.65
CA ALA A 74 6.37 11.67 -6.11
C ALA A 74 5.76 10.46 -6.84
N SER A 75 5.75 9.27 -6.22
CA SER A 75 5.14 8.08 -6.82
C SER A 75 3.70 7.83 -6.37
N HIS A 76 3.15 8.61 -5.43
CA HIS A 76 1.81 8.34 -4.90
C HIS A 76 0.75 8.35 -5.99
N PHE A 77 0.75 9.36 -6.86
CA PHE A 77 -0.28 9.50 -7.89
C PHE A 77 -0.36 8.28 -8.82
N SER A 78 0.77 7.83 -9.35
CA SER A 78 0.82 6.68 -10.24
C SER A 78 0.50 5.37 -9.52
N VAL A 79 1.10 5.13 -8.34
CA VAL A 79 0.91 3.90 -7.57
C VAL A 79 -0.54 3.74 -7.10
N ILE A 80 -1.12 4.79 -6.50
CA ILE A 80 -2.50 4.76 -6.01
C ILE A 80 -3.45 4.58 -7.20
N GLY A 81 -3.25 5.33 -8.29
CA GLY A 81 -4.08 5.22 -9.49
C GLY A 81 -4.10 3.81 -10.07
N GLU A 82 -2.94 3.14 -10.14
CA GLU A 82 -2.87 1.75 -10.61
C GLU A 82 -3.62 0.78 -9.67
N LEU A 83 -3.42 0.90 -8.36
CA LEU A 83 -4.08 0.05 -7.36
C LEU A 83 -5.62 0.21 -7.40
N LEU A 84 -6.11 1.44 -7.45
CA LEU A 84 -7.55 1.72 -7.51
C LEU A 84 -8.17 1.19 -8.82
N ASN A 85 -7.48 1.34 -9.96
CA ASN A 85 -7.95 0.80 -11.23
C ASN A 85 -8.04 -0.73 -11.23
N ARG A 86 -7.24 -1.40 -10.41
CA ARG A 86 -7.29 -2.85 -10.19
C ARG A 86 -8.29 -3.28 -9.11
N GLY A 87 -9.05 -2.33 -8.55
CA GLY A 87 -10.09 -2.61 -7.57
C GLY A 87 -9.56 -2.92 -6.16
N VAL A 88 -8.37 -2.41 -5.83
CA VAL A 88 -7.73 -2.57 -4.52
C VAL A 88 -8.00 -1.35 -3.63
N HIS A 89 -8.32 -1.57 -2.35
CA HIS A 89 -8.44 -0.48 -1.37
C HIS A 89 -7.06 0.06 -1.02
N VAL A 90 -6.92 1.37 -0.80
CA VAL A 90 -5.61 2.01 -0.59
C VAL A 90 -5.57 2.80 0.71
N TYR A 91 -4.57 2.51 1.53
CA TYR A 91 -4.09 3.40 2.58
C TYR A 91 -2.77 4.01 2.10
N VAL A 92 -2.57 5.31 2.26
CA VAL A 92 -1.32 5.97 1.85
C VAL A 92 -0.81 6.92 2.91
N ASP A 93 0.51 6.99 3.08
CA ASP A 93 1.15 8.02 3.89
C ASP A 93 0.81 9.43 3.38
N LYS A 94 0.86 10.41 4.29
CA LYS A 94 0.74 11.82 3.92
C LYS A 94 1.98 12.32 3.16
N PRO A 95 1.83 13.30 2.23
CA PRO A 95 0.57 13.78 1.68
C PRO A 95 0.00 12.82 0.61
N LEU A 96 -1.29 12.97 0.25
CA LEU A 96 -1.97 12.11 -0.73
C LEU A 96 -1.28 12.11 -2.10
N ALA A 97 -0.88 13.29 -2.59
CA ALA A 97 -0.17 13.49 -3.85
C ALA A 97 0.70 14.76 -3.75
N GLU A 98 1.48 15.06 -4.79
CA GLU A 98 2.33 16.27 -4.82
C GLU A 98 1.52 17.56 -5.03
N THR A 99 0.37 17.45 -5.69
CA THR A 99 -0.51 18.59 -6.00
C THR A 99 -1.94 18.32 -5.56
N LEU A 100 -2.70 19.40 -5.37
CA LEU A 100 -4.13 19.33 -5.05
C LEU A 100 -4.91 18.62 -6.16
N GLU A 101 -4.68 19.01 -7.42
CA GLU A 101 -5.37 18.45 -8.59
C GLU A 101 -5.17 16.94 -8.71
N GLN A 102 -3.94 16.44 -8.51
CA GLN A 102 -3.69 15.00 -8.45
C GLN A 102 -4.47 14.32 -7.31
N GLY A 103 -4.56 14.96 -6.14
CA GLY A 103 -5.33 14.46 -5.02
C GLY A 103 -6.83 14.34 -5.34
N GLU A 104 -7.41 15.38 -5.95
CA GLU A 104 -8.81 15.39 -6.38
C GLU A 104 -9.09 14.29 -7.41
N GLN A 105 -8.23 14.13 -8.40
CA GLN A 105 -8.33 13.06 -9.41
C GLN A 105 -8.32 11.65 -8.79
N LEU A 106 -7.50 11.42 -7.75
CA LEU A 106 -7.47 10.14 -7.04
C LEU A 106 -8.73 9.90 -6.20
N LEU A 107 -9.29 10.93 -5.58
CA LEU A 107 -10.54 10.84 -4.84
C LEU A 107 -11.69 10.45 -5.78
N GLU A 108 -11.85 11.16 -6.89
CA GLU A 108 -12.87 10.80 -7.88
C GLU A 108 -12.67 9.39 -8.42
N LEU A 109 -11.42 8.98 -8.66
CA LEU A 109 -11.12 7.63 -9.13
C LEU A 109 -11.53 6.58 -8.09
N ALA A 110 -11.24 6.81 -6.81
CA ALA A 110 -11.62 5.91 -5.73
C ALA A 110 -13.14 5.77 -5.65
N GLU A 111 -13.88 6.88 -5.75
CA GLU A 111 -15.34 6.89 -5.79
C GLU A 111 -15.88 6.12 -7.00
N ARG A 112 -15.40 6.42 -8.21
CA ARG A 112 -15.82 5.72 -9.45
C ARG A 112 -15.56 4.22 -9.39
N ARG A 113 -14.48 3.79 -8.72
CA ARG A 113 -14.12 2.38 -8.57
C ARG A 113 -14.81 1.70 -7.39
N GLY A 114 -15.53 2.45 -6.55
CA GLY A 114 -16.14 1.93 -5.32
C GLY A 114 -15.08 1.42 -4.34
N LYS A 115 -13.93 2.11 -4.25
CA LYS A 115 -12.81 1.73 -3.39
C LYS A 115 -12.53 2.78 -2.35
N THR A 116 -12.00 2.32 -1.22
CA THR A 116 -11.60 3.18 -0.12
C THR A 116 -10.21 3.72 -0.39
N LEU A 117 -10.03 5.03 -0.26
CA LEU A 117 -8.75 5.72 -0.28
C LEU A 117 -8.59 6.50 1.01
N MET A 118 -7.64 6.11 1.86
CA MET A 118 -7.41 6.74 3.17
C MET A 118 -5.99 7.30 3.27
N VAL A 119 -5.88 8.53 3.77
CA VAL A 119 -4.58 9.15 4.08
C VAL A 119 -4.23 8.94 5.55
N GLY A 120 -2.99 8.51 5.79
CA GLY A 120 -2.42 8.23 7.10
C GLY A 120 -2.14 9.45 7.97
N PHE A 121 -3.18 10.21 8.35
CA PHE A 121 -3.09 11.25 9.36
C PHE A 121 -3.09 10.64 10.77
N ASN A 122 -2.03 9.90 11.08
CA ASN A 122 -1.90 9.06 12.27
C ASN A 122 -2.11 9.78 13.62
N ARG A 123 -1.99 11.11 13.69
CA ARG A 123 -2.24 11.89 14.93
C ARG A 123 -3.72 12.07 15.27
N ARG A 124 -4.62 11.69 14.36
CA ARG A 124 -6.06 11.77 14.60
C ARG A 124 -6.60 10.57 15.40
N PHE A 125 -5.76 9.56 15.64
CA PHE A 125 -6.06 8.30 16.33
C PHE A 125 -4.88 7.93 17.23
#